data_AF-A0A9D6K6V9-F1
#
_entry.id   AF-A0A9D6K6V9-F1
#
_cell.length_a   1.000
_cell.length_b   1.000
_cell.length_c   1.000
_cell.angle_alpha   90.00
_cell.angle_beta   90.00
_cell.angle_gamma   90.00
#
_symmetry.space_group_name_H-M   'P 1'
#
loop_
_entity.id
_entity.type
_entity.pdbx_description
1 polymer ?
#
loop_
_entity_poly.entity_id
_entity_poly.type
_entity_poly.pdbx_seq_one_letter_code
_entity_poly.pdbx_strand_id
1 'polypeptide(L)'
;MLRFFVSVILIFFITTSCTKDEPQIGVLDITGNVERKDKEPAPEFTLTDQNGKKVSLKDYRGKLVLINFIYTNCKGTCPPLLLKFKEIQLDLKDEFKKQTALISIT
;
A
#
# COMPACT_ATOMS: atom_id res chain seq x y z
N MET A 1 20.52 -8.85 46.94
CA MET A 1 20.26 -10.08 46.16
C MET A 1 18.97 -9.96 45.32
N LEU A 2 17.78 -9.88 45.92
CA LEU A 2 16.49 -9.91 45.18
C LEU A 2 16.25 -8.71 44.23
N ARG A 3 16.67 -7.49 44.60
CA ARG A 3 16.52 -6.28 43.75
C ARG A 3 17.39 -6.32 42.48
N PHE A 4 18.52 -7.02 42.52
CA PHE A 4 19.38 -7.24 41.36
C PHE A 4 18.71 -8.23 40.39
N PHE A 5 18.16 -9.33 40.91
CA PHE A 5 17.42 -10.32 40.11
C PHE A 5 16.20 -9.71 39.40
N VAL A 6 15.43 -8.85 40.09
CA VAL A 6 14.27 -8.16 39.49
C VAL A 6 14.69 -7.21 38.36
N SER A 7 15.81 -6.50 38.52
CA SER A 7 16.31 -5.58 37.48
C SER A 7 16.80 -6.34 36.25
N VAL A 8 17.47 -7.48 36.43
CA VAL A 8 17.95 -8.32 35.31
C VAL A 8 16.79 -8.95 34.55
N ILE A 9 15.74 -9.41 35.25
CA ILE A 9 14.53 -9.95 34.62
C ILE A 9 13.79 -8.86 33.82
N LEU A 10 13.65 -7.65 34.37
CA LEU A 10 12.98 -6.54 33.66
C LEU A 10 13.72 -6.16 32.37
N ILE A 11 15.06 -6.15 32.40
CA ILE A 11 15.89 -5.85 31.22
C ILE A 11 15.74 -6.95 30.15
N PHE A 12 15.66 -8.21 30.56
CA PHE A 12 15.48 -9.33 29.64
C PHE A 12 14.15 -9.24 28.87
N PHE A 13 13.05 -8.92 29.56
CA PHE A 13 11.73 -8.73 28.94
C PHE A 13 11.66 -7.55 27.96
N ILE A 14 12.46 -6.49 28.18
CA ILE A 14 12.51 -5.33 27.27
C ILE A 14 13.22 -5.71 25.96
N THR A 15 14.26 -6.54 26.02
CA THR A 15 15.07 -6.87 24.82
C THR A 15 14.41 -7.88 23.87
N THR A 16 13.46 -8.70 24.34
CA THR A 16 12.74 -9.65 23.49
C THR A 16 11.54 -9.03 22.75
N SER A 17 11.19 -7.78 23.04
CA SER A 17 10.02 -7.11 22.43
C SER A 17 10.40 -6.35 21.17
N CYS A 18 10.91 -7.05 20.16
CA CYS A 18 10.96 -6.52 18.80
C CYS A 18 10.79 -7.65 17.78
N THR A 19 9.65 -8.35 17.86
CA THR A 19 9.17 -9.11 16.70
C THR A 19 8.55 -8.11 15.73
N LYS A 20 9.35 -7.66 14.76
CA LYS A 20 8.84 -6.98 13.56
C LYS A 20 8.18 -8.04 12.69
N ASP A 21 6.87 -8.22 12.84
CA ASP A 21 6.07 -8.94 11.84
C ASP A 21 5.97 -8.06 10.58
N GLU A 22 6.79 -8.37 9.57
CA GLU A 22 6.75 -7.72 8.26
C GLU A 22 5.68 -8.43 7.39
N PRO A 23 4.61 -7.73 6.95
CA PRO A 23 3.54 -8.36 6.18
C PRO A 23 4.05 -8.76 4.79
N GLN A 24 3.98 -10.06 4.48
CA GLN A 24 4.34 -10.64 3.19
C GLN A 24 3.26 -10.28 2.14
N ILE A 25 3.30 -9.06 1.61
CA ILE A 25 2.49 -8.68 0.44
C ILE A 25 3.22 -9.17 -0.81
N GLY A 26 2.80 -10.32 -1.32
CA GLY A 26 3.27 -10.88 -2.58
C GLY A 26 2.17 -11.69 -3.27
N VAL A 27 2.29 -11.83 -4.59
CA VAL A 27 1.36 -12.65 -5.37
C VAL A 27 1.75 -14.11 -5.14
N LEU A 28 0.83 -14.90 -4.57
CA LEU A 28 1.01 -16.34 -4.41
C LEU A 28 0.87 -17.00 -5.78
N ASP A 29 1.92 -17.68 -6.24
CA ASP A 29 1.81 -18.61 -7.37
C ASP A 29 1.06 -19.88 -6.95
N ILE A 30 0.57 -20.66 -7.92
CA ILE A 30 -0.13 -21.95 -7.77
C ILE A 30 0.72 -22.95 -6.97
N THR A 31 2.06 -22.78 -6.96
CA THR A 31 3.00 -23.58 -6.17
C THR A 31 3.21 -23.09 -4.73
N GLY A 32 2.56 -22.01 -4.31
CA GLY A 32 2.72 -21.43 -2.97
C GLY A 32 4.00 -20.60 -2.80
N ASN A 33 4.72 -20.33 -3.90
CA ASN A 33 5.89 -19.48 -3.90
C ASN A 33 5.48 -18.01 -4.02
N VAL A 34 6.15 -17.14 -3.26
CA VAL A 34 6.02 -15.69 -3.37
C VAL A 34 6.92 -15.22 -4.50
N GLU A 35 6.39 -15.14 -5.73
CA GLU A 35 7.12 -14.52 -6.83
C GLU A 35 7.04 -13.00 -6.72
N ARG A 36 8.15 -12.43 -6.30
CA ARG A 36 8.42 -11.00 -6.24
C ARG A 36 8.73 -10.50 -7.66
N LYS A 37 7.68 -10.18 -8.45
CA LYS A 37 7.80 -9.58 -9.79
C LYS A 37 8.20 -8.10 -9.69
N ASP A 38 9.33 -7.85 -9.04
CA ASP A 38 9.72 -6.52 -8.54
C ASP A 38 10.35 -5.62 -9.61
N LYS A 39 10.58 -6.14 -10.83
CA LYS A 39 11.45 -5.50 -11.82
C LYS A 39 10.81 -5.16 -13.16
N GLU A 40 9.57 -5.57 -13.42
CA GLU A 40 8.89 -5.17 -14.64
C GLU A 40 8.12 -3.86 -14.42
N PRO A 41 8.29 -2.87 -15.31
CA PRO A 41 7.48 -1.66 -15.25
C PRO A 41 6.01 -2.00 -15.46
N ALA A 42 5.12 -1.22 -14.84
CA ALA A 42 3.69 -1.34 -15.10
C ALA A 42 3.42 -1.20 -16.60
N PRO A 43 2.53 -2.03 -17.16
CA PRO A 43 2.21 -1.98 -18.58
C PRO A 43 1.61 -0.63 -18.95
N GLU A 44 1.94 -0.16 -20.15
CA GLU A 44 1.36 1.07 -20.70
C GLU A 44 -0.12 0.85 -21.02
N PHE A 45 -0.97 1.79 -20.61
CA PHE A 45 -2.40 1.77 -20.90
C PHE A 45 -2.93 3.17 -21.20
N THR A 46 -4.07 3.22 -21.88
CA THR A 46 -4.84 4.45 -22.12
C THR A 46 -6.31 4.17 -21.90
N LEU A 47 -6.92 4.93 -21.01
CA LEU A 47 -8.34 4.82 -20.63
C LEU A 47 -9.05 6.14 -20.93
N THR A 48 -10.38 6.11 -20.78
CA THR A 48 -11.21 7.32 -20.82
C THR A 48 -11.60 7.67 -19.40
N ASP A 49 -11.42 8.93 -18.99
CA ASP A 49 -11.85 9.41 -17.67
C ASP A 49 -13.37 9.68 -17.61
N GLN A 50 -13.86 10.06 -16.44
CA GLN A 50 -15.28 10.37 -16.22
C GLN A 50 -15.80 11.59 -17.00
N ASN A 51 -14.91 12.39 -17.58
CA ASN A 51 -15.23 13.56 -18.39
C ASN A 51 -15.10 13.26 -19.90
N GLY A 52 -14.83 12.02 -20.30
CA GLY A 52 -14.64 11.63 -21.69
C GLY A 52 -13.24 11.90 -22.25
N LYS A 53 -12.28 12.34 -21.42
CA LYS A 53 -10.91 12.62 -21.84
C LYS A 53 -10.08 11.33 -21.88
N LYS A 54 -9.24 11.18 -22.90
CA LYS A 54 -8.23 10.12 -22.94
C LYS A 54 -7.09 10.42 -21.96
N VAL A 55 -6.79 9.46 -21.10
CA VAL A 55 -5.74 9.53 -20.08
C VAL A 55 -4.85 8.31 -20.19
N SER A 56 -3.53 8.52 -20.25
CA SER A 56 -2.52 7.47 -20.34
C SER A 56 -1.69 7.36 -19.06
N LEU A 57 -1.11 6.20 -18.79
CA LEU A 57 -0.15 6.06 -17.68
C LEU A 57 1.04 7.02 -17.83
N LYS A 58 1.44 7.35 -19.06
CA LYS A 58 2.53 8.30 -19.35
C LYS A 58 2.25 9.70 -18.86
N ASP A 59 0.98 10.09 -18.76
CA ASP A 59 0.56 11.42 -18.30
C ASP A 59 0.92 11.66 -16.81
N TYR A 60 1.21 10.58 -16.08
CA TYR A 60 1.59 10.61 -14.66
C TYR A 60 3.07 10.38 -14.41
N ARG A 61 3.93 10.37 -15.45
CA ARG A 61 5.38 10.23 -15.27
C ARG A 61 5.94 11.32 -14.35
N GLY A 62 6.84 10.94 -13.45
CA GLY A 62 7.40 11.83 -12.43
C GLY A 62 6.53 12.01 -11.19
N LYS A 63 5.38 11.33 -11.09
CA LYS A 63 4.54 11.28 -9.89
C LYS A 63 4.59 9.91 -9.25
N LEU A 64 4.37 9.86 -7.94
CA LEU A 64 4.03 8.63 -7.23
C LEU A 64 2.58 8.27 -7.56
N VAL A 65 2.35 7.16 -8.25
CA VAL A 65 1.00 6.76 -8.70
C VAL A 65 0.52 5.58 -7.88
N LEU A 66 -0.61 5.73 -7.22
CA LEU A 66 -1.30 4.67 -6.51
C LEU A 66 -2.62 4.35 -7.23
N ILE A 67 -2.76 3.11 -7.70
CA ILE A 67 -3.90 2.67 -8.51
C ILE A 67 -4.69 1.61 -7.75
N ASN A 68 -6.02 1.74 -7.72
CA ASN A 68 -6.93 0.66 -7.34
C ASN A 68 -7.86 0.31 -8.50
N PHE A 69 -8.33 -0.94 -8.50
CA PHE A 69 -9.36 -1.43 -9.41
C PHE A 69 -10.62 -1.71 -8.59
N ILE A 70 -11.69 -0.99 -8.88
CA ILE A 70 -13.00 -1.11 -8.21
C ILE A 70 -14.09 -1.22 -9.27
N TYR A 71 -15.34 -1.42 -8.87
CA TYR A 71 -16.48 -1.30 -9.78
C TYR A 71 -17.69 -0.85 -8.96
N THR A 72 -18.62 -0.14 -9.61
CA THR A 72 -19.72 0.58 -8.93
C THR A 72 -20.61 -0.32 -8.07
N ASN A 73 -20.73 -1.60 -8.42
CA ASN A 73 -21.65 -2.54 -7.79
C ASN A 73 -20.96 -3.47 -6.77
N CYS A 74 -19.72 -3.16 -6.38
CA CYS A 74 -18.94 -3.96 -5.46
C CYS A 74 -19.41 -3.78 -4.01
N LYS A 75 -19.97 -4.85 -3.42
CA LYS A 75 -20.49 -4.83 -2.03
C LYS A 75 -19.53 -5.42 -0.98
N GLY A 76 -18.43 -6.01 -1.42
CA GLY A 76 -17.48 -6.72 -0.56
C GLY A 76 -16.27 -5.87 -0.19
N THR A 77 -15.17 -6.09 -0.88
CA THR A 77 -13.84 -5.55 -0.55
C THR A 77 -13.61 -4.10 -1.00
N CYS A 78 -14.41 -3.59 -1.94
CA CYS A 78 -14.18 -2.24 -2.48
C CYS A 78 -14.48 -1.11 -1.48
N PRO A 79 -15.58 -1.12 -0.70
CA PRO A 79 -15.81 -0.08 0.31
C PRO A 79 -14.66 0.08 1.32
N PRO A 80 -14.13 -0.97 1.98
CA PRO A 80 -12.99 -0.80 2.88
C PRO A 80 -11.71 -0.37 2.14
N LEU A 81 -11.47 -0.84 0.91
CA LEU A 81 -10.34 -0.40 0.09
C LEU A 81 -10.41 1.11 -0.20
N LEU A 82 -11.57 1.61 -0.59
CA LEU A 82 -11.78 3.04 -0.87
C LEU A 82 -11.61 3.89 0.40
N LEU A 83 -12.00 3.38 1.57
CA LEU A 83 -11.74 4.06 2.84
C LEU A 83 -10.23 4.20 3.09
N LYS A 84 -9.43 3.16 2.83
CA LYS A 84 -7.97 3.25 2.94
C LYS A 84 -7.36 4.23 1.94
N PHE A 85 -7.85 4.26 0.71
CA PHE A 85 -7.44 5.27 -0.27
C PHE A 85 -7.74 6.69 0.20
N LYS A 86 -8.90 6.90 0.83
CA LYS A 86 -9.29 8.20 1.40
C LYS A 86 -8.39 8.59 2.59
N GLU A 87 -8.08 7.66 3.49
CA GLU A 87 -7.14 7.89 4.60
C GLU A 87 -5.78 8.37 4.06
N ILE A 88 -5.22 7.67 3.06
CA ILE A 88 -3.95 8.08 2.42
C ILE A 88 -4.06 9.49 1.84
N GLN A 89 -5.15 9.82 1.15
CA GLN A 89 -5.34 11.14 0.58
C GLN A 89 -5.37 12.25 1.65
N LEU A 90 -5.95 11.97 2.81
CA LEU A 90 -6.06 12.91 3.93
C LEU A 90 -4.73 13.08 4.68
N ASP A 91 -3.98 11.99 4.85
CA ASP A 91 -2.72 11.97 5.61
C ASP A 91 -1.51 12.49 4.81
N LEU A 92 -1.63 12.59 3.48
CA LEU A 92 -0.59 13.17 2.63
C LEU A 92 -0.33 14.63 3.01
N LYS A 93 0.94 14.96 3.30
CA LYS A 93 1.37 16.34 3.50
C LYS A 93 1.21 17.14 2.21
N ASP A 94 0.96 18.45 2.33
CA ASP A 94 0.70 19.32 1.17
C ASP A 94 1.82 19.32 0.12
N GLU A 95 3.08 19.17 0.55
CA GLU A 95 4.24 19.03 -0.32
C GLU A 95 4.12 17.83 -1.27
N PHE A 96 3.59 16.70 -0.78
CA PHE A 96 3.45 15.46 -1.54
C PHE A 96 2.14 15.40 -2.34
N LYS A 97 1.10 16.16 -1.96
CA LYS A 97 -0.18 16.17 -2.70
C LYS A 97 -0.03 16.49 -4.19
N LYS A 98 0.94 17.34 -4.56
CA LYS A 98 1.21 17.68 -5.98
C LYS A 98 2.01 16.60 -6.71
N GLN A 99 2.75 15.78 -5.96
CA GLN A 99 3.67 14.77 -6.46
C GLN A 99 3.05 13.37 -6.49
N THR A 100 1.86 13.20 -5.91
CA THR A 100 1.14 11.93 -5.85
C THR A 100 -0.13 11.97 -6.70
N ALA A 101 -0.44 10.87 -7.38
CA ALA A 101 -1.71 10.67 -8.08
C ALA A 101 -2.38 9.40 -7.53
N LEU A 102 -3.59 9.55 -6.98
CA LEU A 102 -4.44 8.43 -6.59
C LEU A 102 -5.47 8.24 -7.69
N ILE A 103 -5.48 7.05 -8.31
CA ILE A 103 -6.32 6.73 -9.47
C ILE A 103 -7.17 5.51 -9.14
N SER A 104 -8.48 5.61 -9.36
CA SER A 104 -9.39 4.47 -9.28
C SER A 104 -9.85 4.11 -10.69
N ILE A 105 -9.69 2.84 -11.08
CA ILE A 105 -10.12 2.31 -12.37
C ILE A 105 -11.37 1.46 -12.15
N THR A 106 -12.41 1.68 -12.95
CA THR A 106 -13.67 0.94 -12.94
C THR A 106 -13.98 0.28 -14.26
#